data_AF-A0A3B4WSF7-F1
#
_entry.id   AF-A0A3B4WSF7-F1
#
_cell.length_a   1.000
_cell.length_b   1.000
_cell.length_c   1.000
_cell.angle_alpha   90.00
_cell.angle_beta   90.00
_cell.angle_gamma   90.00
#
_symmetry.space_group_name_H-M   'P 1'
#
loop_
_entity.id
_entity.type
_entity.pdbx_description
1 polymer ?
#
loop_
_entity_poly.entity_id
_entity_poly.type
_entity_poly.pdbx_seq_one_letter_code
_entity_poly.pdbx_strand_id
1 'polypeptide(L)'
;MSPPGRLGLLGALCLCSVFDAVCLLDSGMLFPRESSSRELKELSGLWSFRADKSANRNQGFERAWYKSRLAETGPVIDMPVPASYNDITQDPTLRDFIGWVWYEREVVVPARWVADEGTRVVLRVGSAHYYSVV
;
A
#
# COMPACT_ATOMS: atom_id res chain seq x y z
N MET A 1 53.06 39.51 -43.13
CA MET A 1 52.23 39.89 -41.95
C MET A 1 50.80 39.52 -42.25
N SER A 2 50.40 38.32 -41.82
CA SER A 2 49.01 37.88 -41.73
C SER A 2 48.90 37.11 -40.42
N PRO A 3 47.90 37.41 -39.60
CA PRO A 3 46.81 36.43 -39.47
C PRO A 3 45.44 37.13 -39.42
N PRO A 4 44.38 36.34 -39.62
CA PRO A 4 43.46 36.21 -38.51
C PRO A 4 43.26 34.74 -38.14
N GLY A 5 43.55 34.44 -36.87
CA GLY A 5 43.07 33.24 -36.21
C GLY A 5 41.69 33.52 -35.63
N ARG A 6 40.77 32.57 -35.77
CA ARG A 6 40.25 31.78 -34.64
C ARG A 6 39.27 30.74 -35.17
N LEU A 7 39.60 29.52 -34.80
CA LEU A 7 38.92 28.26 -35.05
C LEU A 7 37.53 28.28 -34.39
N GLY A 8 36.46 28.29 -35.19
CA GLY A 8 35.10 28.06 -34.73
C GLY A 8 34.87 26.56 -34.54
N LEU A 9 35.26 26.04 -33.39
CA LEU A 9 34.90 24.70 -32.93
C LEU A 9 33.66 24.87 -32.04
N LEU A 10 32.50 24.31 -32.44
CA LEU A 10 31.45 23.78 -31.57
C LEU A 10 30.16 23.57 -32.37
N GLY A 11 30.01 22.35 -32.87
CA GLY A 11 28.75 21.83 -33.42
C GLY A 11 28.67 20.34 -33.15
N ALA A 12 28.97 19.92 -31.91
CA ALA A 12 28.88 18.53 -31.50
C ALA A 12 27.45 18.22 -31.03
N LEU A 13 26.78 17.44 -31.88
CA LEU A 13 25.60 16.62 -31.66
C LEU A 13 25.29 16.31 -30.19
N CYS A 14 24.17 16.84 -29.69
CA CYS A 14 23.57 16.38 -28.44
C CYS A 14 22.41 15.43 -28.79
N LEU A 15 22.75 14.18 -29.14
CA LEU A 15 21.83 13.04 -29.09
C LEU A 15 21.93 12.46 -27.67
N CYS A 16 21.40 13.18 -26.68
CA CYS A 16 21.20 12.62 -25.36
C CYS A 16 19.95 11.74 -25.40
N SER A 17 20.22 10.46 -25.62
CA SER A 17 19.47 9.29 -25.15
C SER A 17 18.28 9.63 -24.23
N VAL A 18 17.07 9.60 -24.78
CA VAL A 18 15.85 9.38 -23.98
C VAL A 18 15.86 7.90 -23.60
N PHE A 19 16.63 7.58 -22.57
CA PHE A 19 16.72 6.25 -22.00
C PHE A 19 16.59 6.38 -20.49
N ASP A 20 15.44 6.88 -20.04
CA ASP A 20 15.08 6.72 -18.63
C ASP A 20 13.57 6.77 -18.43
N ALA A 21 13.14 5.94 -17.48
CA ALA A 21 11.78 5.73 -17.01
C ALA A 21 10.85 4.88 -17.89
N VAL A 22 11.31 3.70 -18.33
CA VAL A 22 10.40 2.54 -18.20
C VAL A 22 10.49 2.11 -16.74
N CYS A 23 9.59 2.63 -15.90
CA CYS A 23 9.40 2.08 -14.57
C CYS A 23 9.10 0.58 -14.74
N LEU A 24 10.01 -0.27 -14.28
CA LEU A 24 9.81 -1.72 -14.23
C LEU A 24 8.66 -2.02 -13.24
N LEU A 25 7.41 -1.83 -13.67
CA LEU A 25 6.22 -2.37 -13.02
C LEU A 25 6.06 -3.85 -13.39
N ASP A 26 7.15 -4.60 -13.32
CA ASP A 26 7.11 -6.06 -13.41
C ASP A 26 7.94 -6.66 -12.28
N SER A 27 7.56 -6.29 -11.05
CA SER A 27 8.00 -6.99 -9.87
C SER A 27 7.27 -8.32 -9.80
N GLY A 28 7.97 -9.43 -9.99
CA GLY A 28 7.38 -10.77 -9.94
C GLY A 28 6.68 -11.05 -8.61
N MET A 29 5.50 -11.70 -8.67
CA MET A 29 4.69 -11.97 -7.48
C MET A 29 5.02 -13.32 -6.81
N LEU A 30 6.29 -13.50 -6.43
CA LEU A 30 6.72 -14.71 -5.72
C LEU A 30 6.08 -14.80 -4.34
N PHE A 31 5.73 -16.01 -3.92
CA PHE A 31 5.22 -16.24 -2.57
C PHE A 31 6.30 -15.92 -1.53
N PRO A 32 6.02 -15.11 -0.50
CA PRO A 32 6.99 -14.78 0.54
C PRO A 32 7.49 -16.03 1.26
N ARG A 33 8.80 -16.08 1.53
CA ARG A 33 9.47 -17.15 2.28
C ARG A 33 10.61 -16.53 3.07
N GLU A 34 10.78 -17.01 4.31
CA GLU A 34 11.94 -16.64 5.12
C GLU A 34 13.23 -17.20 4.50
N SER A 35 14.31 -16.45 4.62
CA SER A 35 15.66 -16.85 4.21
C SER A 35 16.69 -16.04 4.99
N SER A 36 17.99 -16.28 4.73
CA SER A 36 19.07 -15.45 5.29
C SER A 36 18.99 -13.96 4.91
N SER A 37 18.21 -13.61 3.89
CA SER A 37 18.04 -12.25 3.40
C SER A 37 16.60 -11.73 3.47
N ARG A 38 15.66 -12.51 4.02
CA ARG A 38 14.22 -12.17 4.04
C ARG A 38 13.60 -12.60 5.35
N GLU A 39 12.97 -11.64 6.03
CA GLU A 39 12.15 -11.88 7.21
C GLU A 39 10.68 -11.78 6.85
N LEU A 40 9.84 -12.54 7.55
CA LEU A 40 8.40 -12.53 7.38
C LEU A 40 7.73 -12.23 8.72
N LYS A 41 6.77 -11.31 8.71
CA LYS A 41 5.87 -11.07 9.84
C LYS A 41 4.45 -11.25 9.38
N GLU A 42 3.78 -12.26 9.93
CA GLU A 42 2.38 -12.50 9.67
C GLU A 42 1.51 -11.45 10.41
N LEU A 43 0.50 -10.92 9.71
CA LEU A 43 -0.41 -9.90 10.24
C LEU A 43 -1.82 -10.45 10.53
N SER A 44 -1.98 -11.78 10.60
CA SER A 44 -3.26 -12.41 10.91
C SER A 44 -3.68 -12.22 12.37
N GLY A 45 -4.93 -12.56 12.67
CA GLY A 45 -5.56 -12.40 13.96
C GLY A 45 -6.69 -11.37 13.89
N LEU A 46 -6.94 -10.68 15.00
CA LEU A 46 -8.02 -9.69 15.08
C LEU A 46 -7.59 -8.34 14.50
N TRP A 47 -8.48 -7.74 13.72
CA TRP A 47 -8.37 -6.41 13.14
C TRP A 47 -9.58 -5.59 13.56
N SER A 48 -9.39 -4.30 13.81
CA SER A 48 -10.52 -3.38 13.98
C SER A 48 -11.25 -3.22 12.66
N PHE A 49 -12.57 -3.35 12.69
CA PHE A 49 -13.41 -3.40 11.51
C PHE A 49 -14.59 -2.45 11.62
N ARG A 50 -14.93 -1.80 10.50
CA ARG A 50 -16.16 -1.03 10.35
C ARG A 50 -16.67 -1.04 8.92
N ALA A 51 -17.94 -1.37 8.72
CA ALA A 51 -18.65 -1.13 7.47
C ALA A 51 -19.15 0.32 7.40
N ASP A 52 -18.97 0.99 6.26
CA ASP A 52 -19.53 2.31 6.02
C ASP A 52 -21.03 2.21 5.70
N LYS A 53 -21.85 2.18 6.74
CA LYS A 53 -23.32 2.10 6.63
C LYS A 53 -23.99 3.44 6.26
N SER A 54 -23.23 4.49 5.94
CA SER A 54 -23.78 5.78 5.48
C SER A 54 -24.59 5.63 4.19
N ALA A 55 -25.56 6.51 3.95
CA ALA A 55 -26.50 6.38 2.82
C ALA A 55 -25.80 6.28 1.45
N ASN A 56 -24.71 7.00 1.24
CA ASN A 56 -23.91 6.98 0.01
C ASN A 56 -22.72 6.02 0.05
N ARG A 57 -22.52 5.30 1.17
CA ARG A 57 -21.40 4.37 1.42
C ARG A 57 -20.02 5.04 1.35
N ASN A 58 -19.93 6.36 1.46
CA ASN A 58 -18.70 7.10 1.15
C ASN A 58 -18.23 8.01 2.28
N GLN A 59 -18.93 8.01 3.42
CA GLN A 59 -18.57 8.81 4.59
C GLN A 59 -17.14 8.56 5.05
N GLY A 60 -16.62 7.33 4.94
CA GLY A 60 -15.27 7.03 5.36
C GLY A 60 -14.18 7.75 4.56
N PHE A 61 -14.42 7.99 3.28
CA PHE A 61 -13.55 8.81 2.45
C PHE A 61 -13.78 10.30 2.70
N GLU A 62 -15.04 10.74 2.77
CA GLU A 62 -15.41 12.14 3.00
C GLU A 62 -14.87 12.69 4.32
N ARG A 63 -14.88 11.86 5.37
CA ARG A 63 -14.34 12.20 6.70
C ARG A 63 -12.91 11.75 6.90
N ALA A 64 -12.28 11.18 5.87
CA ALA A 64 -10.91 10.70 5.88
C ALA A 64 -10.58 9.80 7.09
N TRP A 65 -11.37 8.75 7.31
CA TRP A 65 -11.22 7.83 8.45
C TRP A 65 -9.81 7.24 8.57
N TYR A 66 -9.07 7.14 7.48
CA TYR A 66 -7.69 6.64 7.42
C TYR A 66 -6.62 7.60 7.99
N LYS A 67 -6.98 8.83 8.39
CA LYS A 67 -6.02 9.82 8.94
C LYS A 67 -5.76 9.69 10.44
N SER A 68 -6.55 8.88 11.14
CA SER A 68 -6.45 8.62 12.57
C SER A 68 -6.85 7.17 12.83
N ARG A 69 -6.76 6.70 14.07
CA ARG A 69 -7.20 5.35 14.41
C ARG A 69 -8.68 5.19 14.11
N LEU A 70 -9.09 4.06 13.54
CA LEU A 70 -10.46 3.81 13.11
C LEU A 70 -11.45 3.92 14.28
N ALA A 71 -11.03 3.48 15.47
CA ALA A 71 -11.81 3.58 16.70
C ALA A 71 -12.04 5.04 17.17
N GLU A 72 -11.15 5.98 16.83
CA GLU A 72 -11.31 7.41 17.16
C GLU A 72 -12.36 8.10 16.28
N THR A 73 -12.66 7.51 15.12
CA THR A 73 -13.63 8.06 14.16
C THR A 73 -15.03 7.46 14.31
N GLY A 74 -15.22 6.52 15.25
CA GLY A 74 -16.49 5.89 15.58
C GLY A 74 -16.35 4.43 16.03
N PRO A 75 -17.46 3.77 16.42
CA PRO A 75 -17.44 2.39 16.90
C PRO A 75 -16.86 1.40 15.89
N VAL A 76 -16.06 0.46 16.37
CA VAL A 76 -15.48 -0.64 15.60
C VAL A 76 -15.82 -1.97 16.25
N ILE A 77 -15.70 -3.06 15.50
CA ILE A 77 -15.78 -4.43 16.01
C ILE A 77 -14.50 -5.19 15.66
N ASP A 78 -14.20 -6.26 16.39
CA ASP A 78 -13.10 -7.14 16.03
C ASP A 78 -13.51 -8.07 14.90
N MET A 79 -12.67 -8.17 13.87
CA MET A 79 -12.86 -9.06 12.73
C MET A 79 -11.62 -9.92 12.52
N PRO A 80 -11.74 -11.26 12.46
CA PRO A 80 -10.61 -12.13 12.21
C PRO A 80 -10.11 -11.99 10.76
N VAL A 81 -8.81 -12.07 10.59
CA VAL A 81 -8.12 -12.19 9.30
C VAL A 81 -7.18 -13.40 9.39
N PRO A 82 -7.24 -14.37 8.46
CA PRO A 82 -8.10 -14.41 7.27
C PRO A 82 -9.52 -14.91 7.57
N ALA A 83 -10.54 -14.17 7.12
CA ALA A 83 -11.93 -14.62 7.07
C ALA A 83 -12.77 -13.69 6.18
N SER A 84 -13.89 -14.19 5.66
CA SER A 84 -14.95 -13.32 5.11
C SER A 84 -15.78 -12.78 6.25
N TYR A 85 -16.05 -11.47 6.28
CA TYR A 85 -16.79 -10.86 7.40
C TYR A 85 -18.28 -11.25 7.45
N ASN A 86 -18.85 -11.70 6.33
CA ASN A 86 -20.29 -11.88 6.13
C ASN A 86 -20.95 -12.79 7.18
N ASP A 87 -20.23 -13.82 7.64
CA ASP A 87 -20.75 -14.86 8.54
C ASP A 87 -20.10 -14.85 9.93
N ILE A 88 -19.29 -13.83 10.24
CA ILE A 88 -18.63 -13.73 11.56
C ILE A 88 -19.60 -13.20 12.62
N THR A 89 -20.43 -12.23 12.25
CA THR A 89 -21.38 -11.59 13.18
C THR A 89 -22.79 -12.17 13.00
N GLN A 90 -23.69 -11.83 13.93
CA GLN A 90 -25.11 -12.16 13.81
C GLN A 90 -25.93 -11.02 13.18
N ASP A 91 -25.28 -9.99 12.61
CA ASP A 91 -25.96 -8.84 12.00
C ASP A 91 -26.30 -9.14 10.52
N PRO A 92 -27.58 -9.35 10.17
CA PRO A 92 -27.98 -9.62 8.79
C PRO A 92 -27.68 -8.43 7.86
N THR A 93 -27.66 -7.20 8.39
CA THR A 93 -27.33 -6.01 7.59
C THR A 93 -25.86 -5.97 7.21
N LEU A 94 -24.98 -6.62 7.98
CA LEU A 94 -23.57 -6.78 7.65
C LEU A 94 -23.34 -7.96 6.70
N ARG A 95 -24.08 -9.06 6.88
CA ARG A 95 -24.01 -10.24 6.00
C ARG A 95 -24.26 -9.87 4.54
N ASP A 96 -25.33 -9.12 4.29
CA ASP A 96 -25.77 -8.71 2.95
C ASP A 96 -25.24 -7.31 2.56
N PHE A 97 -24.23 -6.80 3.28
CA PHE A 97 -23.71 -5.45 3.06
C PHE A 97 -23.01 -5.30 1.71
N ILE A 98 -23.34 -4.22 1.01
CA ILE A 98 -22.66 -3.76 -0.21
C ILE A 98 -22.18 -2.33 0.03
N GLY A 99 -20.86 -2.14 -0.09
CA GLY A 99 -20.20 -0.86 0.13
C GLY A 99 -18.78 -1.05 0.65
N TRP A 100 -18.21 0.02 1.20
CA TRP A 100 -16.86 -0.01 1.74
C TRP A 100 -16.83 -0.57 3.16
N VAL A 101 -15.89 -1.48 3.38
CA VAL A 101 -15.51 -1.96 4.71
C VAL A 101 -14.09 -1.56 4.99
N TRP A 102 -13.83 -1.18 6.23
CA TRP A 102 -12.55 -0.70 6.71
C TRP A 102 -11.96 -1.73 7.66
N TYR A 103 -10.71 -2.08 7.44
CA TYR A 103 -9.92 -2.93 8.32
C TYR A 103 -8.71 -2.13 8.80
N GLU A 104 -8.42 -2.15 10.09
CA GLU A 104 -7.26 -1.50 10.69
C GLU A 104 -6.54 -2.46 11.65
N ARG A 105 -5.21 -2.43 11.60
CA ARG A 105 -4.37 -3.11 12.58
C ARG A 105 -3.07 -2.36 12.77
N GLU A 106 -2.73 -2.09 14.03
CA GLU A 106 -1.41 -1.61 14.41
C GLU A 106 -0.48 -2.80 14.65
N VAL A 107 0.75 -2.71 14.15
CA VAL A 107 1.76 -3.76 14.36
C VAL A 107 3.10 -3.16 14.76
N VAL A 108 3.76 -3.82 15.71
CA VAL A 108 5.15 -3.53 16.06
C VAL A 108 6.06 -4.39 15.18
N VAL A 109 6.94 -3.72 14.44
CA VAL A 109 7.98 -4.35 13.62
C VAL A 109 9.35 -4.26 14.33
N PRO A 110 10.29 -5.18 14.06
CA PRO A 110 11.66 -5.04 14.55
C PRO A 110 12.26 -3.69 14.14
N ALA A 111 12.90 -2.98 15.08
CA ALA A 111 13.44 -1.64 14.82
C ALA A 111 14.41 -1.59 13.63
N ARG A 112 15.18 -2.67 13.40
CA ARG A 112 16.09 -2.82 12.26
C ARG A 112 15.40 -2.70 10.89
N TRP A 113 14.12 -3.05 10.78
CA TRP A 113 13.37 -2.91 9.52
C TRP A 113 13.27 -1.46 9.05
N VAL A 114 13.32 -0.52 9.99
CA VAL A 114 13.21 0.93 9.72
C VAL A 114 14.57 1.62 9.82
N ALA A 115 15.45 1.16 10.71
CA ALA A 115 16.76 1.77 10.92
C ALA A 115 17.77 1.43 9.81
N ASP A 116 17.69 0.22 9.22
CA ASP A 116 18.66 -0.22 8.22
C ASP A 116 18.22 0.27 6.82
N GLU A 117 18.94 1.26 6.26
CA GLU A 117 18.61 1.89 4.96
C GLU A 117 18.53 0.90 3.78
N GLY A 118 19.24 -0.23 3.85
CA GLY A 118 19.21 -1.28 2.83
C GLY A 118 18.00 -2.20 2.89
N THR A 119 17.17 -2.11 3.93
CA THR A 119 16.05 -3.02 4.15
C THR A 119 14.79 -2.56 3.41
N ARG A 120 14.35 -3.35 2.42
CA ARG A 120 13.08 -3.11 1.73
C ARG A 120 11.91 -3.73 2.51
N VAL A 121 11.07 -2.88 3.10
CA VAL A 121 9.82 -3.30 3.74
C VAL A 121 8.69 -3.39 2.71
N VAL A 122 7.96 -4.52 2.70
CA VAL A 122 6.87 -4.78 1.76
C VAL A 122 5.66 -5.29 2.51
N LEU A 123 4.51 -4.66 2.31
CA LEU A 123 3.22 -5.20 2.70
C LEU A 123 2.64 -6.04 1.56
N ARG A 124 2.33 -7.31 1.84
CA ARG A 124 1.67 -8.19 0.87
C ARG A 124 0.28 -8.57 1.35
N VAL A 125 -0.73 -8.11 0.64
CA VAL A 125 -2.13 -8.54 0.84
C VAL A 125 -2.38 -9.76 -0.06
N GLY A 126 -2.78 -10.89 0.53
CA GLY A 126 -3.03 -12.12 -0.22
C GLY A 126 -4.20 -11.98 -1.19
N SER A 127 -5.30 -11.41 -0.71
CA SER A 127 -6.48 -11.05 -1.48
C SER A 127 -7.31 -10.02 -0.70
N ALA A 128 -7.94 -9.10 -1.41
CA ALA A 128 -8.93 -8.15 -0.90
C ALA A 128 -9.91 -7.84 -2.04
N HIS A 129 -11.18 -7.61 -1.72
CA HIS A 129 -12.26 -7.74 -2.71
C HIS A 129 -13.28 -6.61 -2.63
N TYR A 130 -13.83 -6.10 -3.74
CA TYR A 130 -13.39 -6.23 -5.14
C TYR A 130 -12.40 -5.13 -5.56
N TYR A 131 -12.33 -4.04 -4.80
CA TYR A 131 -11.38 -2.95 -4.96
C TYR A 131 -10.88 -2.56 -3.58
N SER A 132 -9.56 -2.43 -3.43
CA SER A 132 -8.92 -2.18 -2.14
C SER A 132 -7.97 -1.00 -2.23
N VAL A 133 -7.96 -0.19 -1.17
CA VAL A 133 -6.96 0.87 -0.94
C VAL A 133 -6.21 0.49 0.32
N VAL A 134 -4.88 0.59 0.28
CA VAL A 134 -3.96 0.26 1.38
C VAL A 134 -2.98 1.40 1.55
#